data_AF-A0A939PDU1-F1
#
_entry.id   AF-A0A939PDU1-F1
#
_cell.length_a   1.000
_cell.length_b   1.000
_cell.length_c   1.000
_cell.angle_alpha   90.00
_cell.angle_beta   90.00
_cell.angle_gamma   90.00
#
_symmetry.space_group_name_H-M   'P 1'
#
loop_
_entity.id
_entity.type
_entity.pdbx_description
1 polymer ?
#
loop_
_entity_poly.entity_id
_entity_poly.type
_entity_poly.pdbx_seq_one_letter_code
_entity_poly.pdbx_strand_id
1 'polypeptide(L)'
;MVIGTVAAALVAAGLGAGTAGPALQVSQVADLAEGQQITVAGSGYRPGLQSVAVGLCREGYTNGLKDCDLGGGATFVNIDAKGRFSGVRLKARSKFNGIDCTARQCVIGAAPLPTSNPPAVVNANTAVVRVGFKGSTFTGGTTPAPAATTAAPSGGGGGPSTVLWAVTAGAVVVGGATIAARQRRR
;
A
#
# COMPACT_ATOMS: atom_id res chain seq x y z
N MET A 1 8.09 -49.72 -35.14
CA MET A 1 7.84 -48.33 -35.57
C MET A 1 6.71 -47.79 -34.70
N VAL A 2 7.03 -47.01 -33.66
CA VAL A 2 6.04 -46.37 -32.77
C VAL A 2 6.51 -44.93 -32.60
N ILE A 3 5.70 -43.99 -33.08
CA ILE A 3 5.95 -42.55 -33.01
C ILE A 3 5.37 -42.07 -31.68
N GLY A 4 6.24 -41.76 -30.71
CA GLY A 4 5.84 -41.18 -29.42
C GLY A 4 6.11 -39.68 -29.39
N THR A 5 5.06 -38.88 -29.56
CA THR A 5 5.09 -37.43 -29.36
C THR A 5 5.20 -37.10 -27.87
N VAL A 6 6.34 -36.54 -27.46
CA VAL A 6 6.50 -35.96 -26.10
C VAL A 6 6.09 -34.49 -26.17
N ALA A 7 4.94 -34.16 -25.60
CA ALA A 7 4.48 -32.78 -25.44
C ALA A 7 5.23 -32.12 -24.27
N ALA A 8 6.03 -31.08 -24.56
CA ALA A 8 6.66 -30.25 -23.55
C ALA A 8 5.62 -29.30 -22.93
N ALA A 9 5.25 -29.54 -21.66
CA ALA A 9 4.43 -28.62 -20.89
C ALA A 9 5.30 -27.46 -20.37
N LEU A 10 5.18 -26.29 -21.02
CA LEU A 10 5.69 -25.02 -20.50
C LEU A 10 4.86 -24.62 -19.26
N VAL A 11 5.42 -24.84 -18.08
CA VAL A 11 4.91 -24.23 -16.83
C VAL A 11 5.26 -22.74 -16.89
N ALA A 12 4.32 -21.93 -17.36
CA ALA A 12 4.41 -20.48 -17.22
C ALA A 12 4.26 -20.13 -15.74
N ALA A 13 5.37 -19.77 -15.11
CA ALA A 13 5.38 -19.17 -13.78
C ALA A 13 4.59 -17.85 -13.84
N GLY A 14 3.39 -17.86 -13.27
CA GLY A 14 2.61 -16.65 -13.03
C GLY A 14 3.31 -15.81 -11.96
N LEU A 15 4.22 -14.93 -12.38
CA LEU A 15 4.64 -13.79 -11.58
C LEU A 15 3.41 -12.90 -11.41
N GLY A 16 2.65 -13.11 -10.33
CA GLY A 16 1.63 -12.18 -9.90
C GLY A 16 2.30 -10.82 -9.72
N ALA A 17 1.92 -9.85 -10.56
CA ALA A 17 2.21 -8.45 -10.32
C ALA A 17 1.50 -8.07 -9.02
N GLY A 18 2.18 -8.25 -7.89
CA GLY A 18 1.72 -7.74 -6.61
C GLY A 18 1.47 -6.25 -6.80
N THR A 19 0.26 -5.80 -6.52
CA THR A 19 -0.09 -4.38 -6.55
C THR A 19 0.80 -3.68 -5.53
N ALA A 20 1.93 -3.12 -5.99
CA ALA A 20 2.84 -2.39 -5.14
C ALA A 20 2.03 -1.26 -4.48
N GLY A 21 2.11 -1.18 -3.15
CA GLY A 21 1.45 -0.12 -2.38
C GLY A 21 1.94 1.29 -2.77
N PRO A 22 1.36 2.34 -2.19
CA PRO A 22 1.74 3.70 -2.49
C PRO A 22 3.23 3.93 -2.24
N ALA A 23 3.89 4.58 -3.18
CA ALA A 23 5.31 4.87 -3.15
C ALA A 23 5.56 6.31 -3.57
N LEU A 24 6.65 6.89 -3.06
CA LEU A 24 7.14 8.21 -3.43
C LEU A 24 8.48 8.11 -4.15
N GLN A 25 8.62 8.90 -5.20
CA GLN A 25 9.89 9.19 -5.83
C GLN A 25 10.24 10.63 -5.49
N VAL A 26 11.34 10.81 -4.75
CA VAL A 26 11.83 12.12 -4.32
C VAL A 26 13.18 12.35 -4.95
N SER A 27 13.38 13.50 -5.59
CA SER A 27 14.60 13.80 -6.35
C SER A 27 15.88 13.73 -5.53
N GLN A 28 15.80 14.04 -4.23
CA GLN A 28 16.89 13.90 -3.28
C GLN A 28 16.32 13.73 -1.87
N VAL A 29 16.94 12.86 -1.09
CA VAL A 29 16.49 12.52 0.27
C VAL A 29 17.59 12.60 1.31
N ALA A 30 18.85 12.67 0.89
CA ALA A 30 20.02 12.74 1.75
C ALA A 30 20.76 14.06 1.53
N ASP A 31 21.53 14.48 2.53
CA ASP A 31 22.39 15.67 2.49
C ASP A 31 21.66 16.92 1.98
N LEU A 32 20.38 17.06 2.31
CA LEU A 32 19.58 18.19 1.88
C LEU A 32 20.16 19.49 2.43
N ALA A 33 20.37 20.46 1.56
CA ALA A 33 20.77 21.80 1.94
C ALA A 33 19.54 22.65 2.29
N GLU A 34 19.71 23.63 3.18
CA GLU A 34 18.66 24.57 3.52
C GLU A 34 18.19 25.34 2.27
N GLY A 35 16.88 25.39 2.07
CA GLY A 35 16.24 26.05 0.93
C GLY A 35 16.32 25.29 -0.39
N GLN A 36 16.92 24.09 -0.42
CA GLN A 36 17.02 23.28 -1.61
C GLN A 36 15.63 22.90 -2.16
N GLN A 37 15.45 22.99 -3.47
CA GLN A 37 14.22 22.53 -4.12
C GLN A 37 14.28 21.02 -4.34
N ILE A 38 13.29 20.30 -3.83
CA ILE A 38 13.07 18.87 -4.11
C ILE A 38 11.79 18.69 -4.92
N THR A 39 11.80 17.71 -5.82
CA THR A 39 10.62 17.30 -6.59
C THR A 39 10.12 15.96 -6.09
N VAL A 40 8.81 15.87 -5.88
CA VAL A 40 8.11 14.69 -5.38
C VAL A 40 7.10 14.23 -6.42
N ALA A 41 7.15 12.94 -6.72
CA ALA A 41 6.13 12.21 -7.47
C ALA A 41 5.67 11.00 -6.65
N GLY A 42 4.49 10.48 -6.99
CA GLY A 42 3.96 9.31 -6.33
C GLY A 42 3.22 8.38 -7.28
N SER A 43 3.19 7.11 -6.91
CA SER A 43 2.58 6.01 -7.66
C SER A 43 2.00 4.96 -6.73
N GLY A 44 1.09 4.12 -7.21
CA GLY A 44 0.52 3.02 -6.43
C GLY A 44 -0.58 3.45 -5.45
N TYR A 45 -1.07 4.69 -5.58
CA TYR A 45 -2.21 5.18 -4.82
C TYR A 45 -3.51 4.66 -5.43
N ARG A 46 -4.57 4.59 -4.63
CA ARG A 46 -5.93 4.35 -5.11
C ARG A 46 -6.31 5.46 -6.12
N PRO A 47 -6.69 5.10 -7.36
CA PRO A 47 -7.10 6.08 -8.37
C PRO A 47 -8.26 6.97 -7.92
N GLY A 48 -8.23 8.24 -8.32
CA GLY A 48 -9.32 9.19 -8.10
C GLY A 48 -9.39 9.83 -6.70
N LEU A 49 -8.47 9.48 -5.79
CA LEU A 49 -8.35 10.16 -4.50
C LEU A 49 -8.13 11.66 -4.71
N GLN A 50 -8.94 12.47 -4.02
CA GLN A 50 -8.84 13.92 -4.02
C GLN A 50 -8.10 14.40 -2.77
N SER A 51 -7.42 15.53 -2.87
CA SER A 51 -6.84 16.24 -1.72
C SER A 51 -5.87 15.38 -0.90
N VAL A 52 -4.98 14.65 -1.57
CA VAL A 52 -3.84 13.99 -0.92
C VAL A 52 -2.83 15.06 -0.54
N ALA A 53 -2.55 15.21 0.76
CA ALA A 53 -1.55 16.15 1.25
C ALA A 53 -0.15 15.60 0.95
N VAL A 54 0.75 16.44 0.46
CA VAL A 54 2.16 16.13 0.19
C VAL A 54 3.04 17.20 0.85
N GLY A 55 4.02 16.81 1.66
CA GLY A 55 4.86 17.78 2.36
C GLY A 55 6.02 17.17 3.15
N LEU A 56 6.90 18.05 3.64
CA LEU A 56 7.94 17.71 4.61
C LEU A 56 7.35 17.76 6.02
N CYS A 57 7.49 16.69 6.78
CA CYS A 57 6.88 16.51 8.09
C CYS A 57 7.84 15.89 9.11
N ARG A 58 7.53 16.03 10.40
CA ARG A 58 8.12 15.16 11.44
C ARG A 58 7.73 13.70 11.15
N GLU A 59 8.64 12.75 11.39
CA GLU A 59 8.27 11.34 11.37
C GLU A 59 7.15 11.04 12.41
N GLY A 60 6.21 10.17 12.04
CA GLY A 60 5.04 9.87 12.88
C GLY A 60 4.09 11.04 13.07
N TYR A 61 3.98 11.93 12.07
CA TYR A 61 3.02 13.03 12.10
C TYR A 61 1.59 12.50 12.29
N THR A 62 0.83 13.18 13.14
CA THR A 62 -0.59 12.88 13.38
C THR A 62 -1.46 14.10 13.11
N ASN A 63 -0.87 15.30 13.21
CA ASN A 63 -1.52 16.55 12.86
C ASN A 63 -0.76 17.21 11.71
N GLY A 64 -1.16 16.92 10.47
CA GLY A 64 -0.47 17.41 9.27
C GLY A 64 -0.27 18.93 9.22
N LEU A 65 -1.12 19.75 9.83
CA LEU A 65 -0.94 21.21 9.82
C LEU A 65 0.17 21.68 10.77
N LYS A 66 0.34 21.01 11.92
CA LYS A 66 1.34 21.37 12.94
C LYS A 66 2.65 20.63 12.74
N ASP A 67 2.57 19.41 12.23
CA ASP A 67 3.70 18.51 12.09
C ASP A 67 4.40 18.61 10.73
N CYS A 68 3.87 19.40 9.79
CA CYS A 68 4.45 19.57 8.45
C CYS A 68 4.77 21.04 8.11
N ASP A 69 5.75 21.23 7.23
CA ASP A 69 6.22 22.53 6.77
C ASP A 69 5.29 23.12 5.71
N LEU A 70 4.24 23.80 6.15
CA LEU A 70 3.32 24.52 5.27
C LEU A 70 4.00 25.67 4.51
N GLY A 71 5.06 26.26 5.08
CA GLY A 71 5.84 27.31 4.42
C GLY A 71 6.85 26.78 3.38
N GLY A 72 7.10 25.47 3.38
CA GLY A 72 8.00 24.78 2.46
C GLY A 72 7.34 24.31 1.17
N GLY A 73 6.10 24.73 0.89
CA GLY A 73 5.37 24.33 -0.32
C GLY A 73 4.57 23.04 -0.17
N ALA A 74 4.31 22.57 1.06
CA ALA A 74 3.35 21.49 1.28
C ALA A 74 2.00 21.84 0.63
N THR A 75 1.39 20.88 -0.05
CA THR A 75 0.24 21.14 -0.91
C THR A 75 -0.67 19.92 -1.02
N PHE A 76 -1.80 20.11 -1.69
CA PHE A 76 -2.74 19.05 -2.02
C PHE A 76 -2.62 18.66 -3.49
N VAL A 77 -2.65 17.37 -3.76
CA VAL A 77 -2.71 16.80 -5.12
C VAL A 77 -3.91 15.88 -5.27
N ASN A 78 -4.32 15.68 -6.51
CA ASN A 78 -5.30 14.68 -6.88
C ASN A 78 -4.59 13.51 -7.55
N ILE A 79 -5.04 12.31 -7.23
CA ILE A 79 -4.50 11.07 -7.80
C ILE A 79 -5.23 10.77 -9.10
N ASP A 80 -4.47 10.60 -10.17
CA ASP A 80 -4.99 10.31 -11.50
C ASP A 80 -5.62 8.90 -11.60
N ALA A 81 -6.20 8.60 -12.76
CA ALA A 81 -6.79 7.29 -13.04
C ALA A 81 -5.80 6.11 -13.00
N LYS A 82 -4.49 6.39 -13.03
CA LYS A 82 -3.40 5.41 -12.98
C LYS A 82 -2.81 5.29 -11.57
N GLY A 83 -3.38 5.96 -10.58
CA GLY A 83 -2.89 5.92 -9.20
C GLY A 83 -1.62 6.75 -8.98
N ARG A 84 -1.45 7.86 -9.72
CA ARG A 84 -0.23 8.68 -9.72
C ARG A 84 -0.49 10.16 -9.46
N PHE A 85 0.55 10.83 -8.99
CA PHE A 85 0.70 12.28 -9.04
C PHE A 85 2.15 12.63 -9.37
N SER A 86 2.40 13.83 -9.90
CA SER A 86 3.76 14.25 -10.28
C SER A 86 3.97 15.75 -10.13
N GLY A 87 5.23 16.15 -9.92
CA GLY A 87 5.66 17.54 -10.09
C GLY A 87 5.43 18.43 -8.87
N VAL A 88 5.24 17.85 -7.67
CA VAL A 88 5.16 18.64 -6.44
C VAL A 88 6.56 19.14 -6.10
N ARG A 89 6.71 20.45 -5.95
CA ARG A 89 7.97 21.11 -5.60
C ARG A 89 7.92 21.53 -4.13
N LEU A 90 8.80 20.96 -3.31
CA LEU A 90 8.94 21.35 -1.90
C LEU A 90 10.31 22.02 -1.70
N LYS A 91 10.37 23.01 -0.81
CA LYS A 91 11.59 23.64 -0.35
C LYS A 91 12.03 22.95 0.93
N ALA A 92 13.23 22.36 0.93
CA ALA A 92 13.79 21.68 2.08
C ALA A 92 14.15 22.71 3.15
N ARG A 93 13.39 22.75 4.24
CA ARG A 93 13.67 23.58 5.41
C ARG A 93 13.92 22.69 6.59
N SER A 94 15.13 22.77 7.15
CA SER A 94 15.52 21.98 8.30
C SER A 94 14.73 22.34 9.56
N LYS A 95 14.12 23.54 9.60
CA LYS A 95 13.33 24.03 10.73
C LYS A 95 12.00 24.65 10.29
N PHE A 96 10.93 24.24 10.95
CA PHE A 96 9.56 24.75 10.73
C PHE A 96 8.69 24.42 11.94
N ASN A 97 7.74 25.28 12.32
CA ASN A 97 6.79 25.01 13.42
C ASN A 97 7.41 24.50 14.75
N GLY A 98 8.63 24.95 15.09
CA GLY A 98 9.37 24.45 16.26
C GLY A 98 9.93 23.02 16.12
N ILE A 99 9.84 22.44 14.92
CA ILE A 99 10.47 21.18 14.52
C ILE A 99 11.84 21.47 13.94
N ASP A 100 12.83 20.67 14.33
CA ASP A 100 14.21 20.73 13.85
C ASP A 100 14.61 19.35 13.32
N CYS A 101 14.63 19.20 11.99
CA CYS A 101 14.96 17.98 11.27
C CYS A 101 16.45 17.62 11.31
N THR A 102 17.31 18.47 11.88
CA THR A 102 18.70 18.11 12.18
C THR A 102 18.82 17.40 13.53
N ALA A 103 17.86 17.60 14.43
CA ALA A 103 17.80 17.02 15.77
C ALA A 103 16.81 15.85 15.90
N ARG A 104 15.97 15.60 14.87
CA ARG A 104 15.05 14.46 14.81
C ARG A 104 14.78 14.02 13.38
N GLN A 105 14.31 12.78 13.21
CA GLN A 105 13.94 12.26 11.90
C GLN A 105 12.71 13.00 11.34
N CYS A 106 12.83 13.45 10.09
CA CYS A 106 11.76 14.00 9.29
C CYS A 106 11.52 13.15 8.04
N VAL A 107 10.36 13.32 7.41
CA VAL A 107 9.94 12.56 6.23
C VAL A 107 9.31 13.48 5.19
N ILE A 108 9.43 13.13 3.92
CA ILE A 108 8.44 13.53 2.92
C ILE A 108 7.29 12.55 3.02
N GLY A 109 6.11 13.05 3.36
CA GLY A 109 4.88 12.27 3.47
C GLY A 109 3.89 12.63 2.38
N ALA A 110 3.12 11.64 1.94
CA ALA A 110 1.92 11.83 1.14
C ALA A 110 0.79 10.95 1.67
N ALA A 111 -0.34 11.55 2.02
CA ALA A 111 -1.48 10.84 2.59
C ALA A 111 -2.82 11.58 2.35
N PRO A 112 -3.95 10.86 2.17
CA PRO A 112 -5.27 11.47 2.23
C PRO A 112 -5.52 12.09 3.60
N LEU A 113 -6.31 13.18 3.64
CA LEU A 113 -6.68 13.79 4.91
C LEU A 113 -7.62 12.87 5.72
N PRO A 114 -7.35 12.66 7.02
CA PRO A 114 -8.17 11.80 7.88
C PRO A 114 -9.56 12.39 8.17
N THR A 115 -9.77 13.69 7.94
CA THR A 115 -11.07 14.34 8.10
C THR A 115 -12.05 14.03 6.97
N SER A 116 -11.53 13.65 5.79
CA SER A 116 -12.34 13.35 4.60
C SER A 116 -12.25 11.90 4.15
N ASN A 117 -11.41 11.08 4.79
CA ASN A 117 -11.18 9.69 4.41
C ASN A 117 -11.20 8.77 5.64
N PRO A 118 -11.79 7.57 5.55
CA PRO A 118 -11.73 6.57 6.62
C PRO A 118 -10.29 6.14 6.93
N PRO A 119 -9.98 5.73 8.17
CA PRO A 119 -8.63 5.30 8.57
C PRO A 119 -8.03 4.21 7.68
N ALA A 120 -8.83 3.23 7.24
CA ALA A 120 -8.37 2.19 6.33
C ALA A 120 -7.91 2.75 4.97
N VAL A 121 -8.59 3.78 4.45
CA VAL A 121 -8.20 4.44 3.20
C VAL A 121 -6.93 5.25 3.40
N VAL A 122 -6.82 6.01 4.49
CA VAL A 122 -5.62 6.78 4.83
C VAL A 122 -4.42 5.85 4.93
N ASN A 123 -4.53 4.78 5.73
CA ASN A 123 -3.44 3.83 5.98
C ASN A 123 -2.99 3.13 4.69
N ALA A 124 -3.92 2.70 3.84
CA ALA A 124 -3.60 2.03 2.58
C ALA A 124 -3.01 2.96 1.51
N ASN A 125 -3.12 4.29 1.69
CA ASN A 125 -2.71 5.30 0.71
C ASN A 125 -1.70 6.31 1.30
N THR A 126 -1.02 5.93 2.37
CA THR A 126 0.05 6.73 2.96
C THR A 126 1.41 6.20 2.49
N ALA A 127 2.25 7.09 1.99
CA ALA A 127 3.65 6.79 1.72
C ALA A 127 4.55 7.83 2.40
N VAL A 128 5.67 7.37 2.92
CA VAL A 128 6.66 8.20 3.60
C VAL A 128 8.07 7.84 3.14
N VAL A 129 8.92 8.85 3.02
CA VAL A 129 10.34 8.70 2.71
C VAL A 129 11.13 9.53 3.70
N ARG A 130 12.09 8.93 4.40
CA ARG A 130 12.94 9.63 5.36
C ARG A 130 13.86 10.60 4.65
N VAL A 131 14.09 11.75 5.28
CA VAL A 131 15.06 12.73 4.79
C VAL A 131 16.20 12.94 5.76
N GLY A 132 17.35 13.30 5.21
CA GLY A 132 18.55 13.68 5.94
C GLY A 132 19.01 15.06 5.48
N PHE A 133 19.19 15.98 6.42
CA PHE A 133 19.79 17.28 6.13
C PHE A 133 21.30 17.20 6.29
N LYS A 134 22.02 18.02 5.51
CA LYS A 134 23.47 18.11 5.59
C LYS A 134 23.91 18.43 7.01
N GLY A 135 24.84 17.63 7.54
CA GLY A 135 25.35 17.77 8.91
C GLY A 135 24.44 17.18 10.01
N SER A 136 23.30 16.60 9.65
CA SER A 136 22.50 15.80 10.58
C SER A 136 23.01 14.35 10.66
N THR A 137 22.68 13.66 11.75
CA THR A 137 22.94 12.22 11.88
C THR A 137 21.93 11.34 11.11
N PHE A 138 20.93 11.97 10.49
CA PHE A 138 19.90 11.28 9.71
C PHE A 138 20.32 11.24 8.24
N THR A 139 20.46 10.04 7.68
CA THR A 139 20.99 9.83 6.32
C THR A 139 19.93 9.96 5.22
N GLY A 140 18.64 9.98 5.57
CA GLY A 140 17.55 9.92 4.60
C GLY A 140 17.48 8.59 3.84
N GLY A 141 16.46 8.41 3.02
CA GLY A 141 16.25 7.17 2.26
C GLY A 141 14.82 6.64 2.33
N THR A 142 14.55 5.61 1.53
CA THR A 142 13.26 4.92 1.57
C THR A 142 13.07 4.24 2.92
N THR A 143 11.96 4.54 3.58
CA THR A 143 11.44 3.65 4.62
C THR A 143 11.10 2.34 3.93
N PRO A 144 11.55 1.17 4.41
CA PRO A 144 11.06 -0.10 3.90
C PRO A 144 9.53 -0.06 3.93
N ALA A 145 8.87 -0.34 2.81
CA ALA A 145 7.43 -0.58 2.83
C ALA A 145 7.15 -1.59 3.96
N PRO A 146 6.12 -1.41 4.79
CA PRO A 146 5.73 -2.46 5.72
C PRO A 146 5.66 -3.74 4.90
N ALA A 147 6.49 -4.74 5.24
CA ALA A 147 6.47 -6.01 4.54
C ALA A 147 5.00 -6.41 4.48
N ALA A 148 4.47 -6.61 3.27
CA ALA A 148 3.15 -7.17 3.13
C ALA A 148 3.17 -8.41 4.02
N THR A 149 2.39 -8.42 5.10
CA THR A 149 2.23 -9.61 5.91
C THR A 149 1.86 -10.66 4.90
N THR A 150 2.75 -11.61 4.64
CA THR A 150 2.42 -12.76 3.82
C THR A 150 1.23 -13.34 4.55
N ALA A 151 0.03 -13.15 4.01
CA ALA A 151 -1.10 -13.97 4.40
C ALA A 151 -0.55 -15.38 4.22
N ALA A 152 -0.43 -16.11 5.33
CA ALA A 152 -0.11 -17.52 5.28
C ALA A 152 -0.98 -18.12 4.16
N PRO A 153 -0.44 -19.03 3.32
CA PRO A 153 -1.30 -19.72 2.38
C PRO A 153 -2.48 -20.23 3.19
N SER A 154 -3.69 -19.79 2.85
CA SER A 154 -4.93 -20.35 3.38
C SER A 154 -5.05 -21.77 2.82
N GLY A 155 -4.15 -22.65 3.25
CA GLY A 155 -4.32 -24.09 3.20
C GLY A 155 -5.38 -24.40 4.25
N GLY A 156 -6.63 -24.45 3.81
CA GLY A 156 -7.75 -24.73 4.68
C GLY A 156 -9.02 -24.08 4.16
N GLY A 157 -9.62 -24.71 3.15
CA GLY A 157 -11.03 -24.49 2.88
C GLY A 157 -11.82 -24.76 4.16
N GLY A 158 -12.45 -23.71 4.69
CA GLY A 158 -13.15 -23.79 5.97
C GLY A 158 -13.74 -22.45 6.40
N GLY A 159 -14.34 -21.71 5.46
CA GLY A 159 -15.18 -20.58 5.84
C GLY A 159 -16.54 -21.08 6.36
N PRO A 160 -17.25 -20.34 7.22
CA PRO A 160 -18.57 -20.76 7.74
C PRO A 160 -19.60 -21.06 6.62
N SER A 161 -19.38 -20.51 5.42
CA SER A 161 -20.17 -20.80 4.23
C SER A 161 -19.96 -22.21 3.66
N THR A 162 -18.80 -22.86 3.85
CA THR A 162 -18.59 -24.26 3.42
C THR A 162 -19.29 -25.25 4.34
N VAL A 163 -19.50 -24.90 5.62
CA VAL A 163 -20.33 -25.68 6.53
C VAL A 163 -21.80 -25.65 6.09
N LEU A 164 -22.31 -24.48 5.68
CA LEU A 164 -23.68 -24.38 5.14
C LEU A 164 -23.87 -25.16 3.83
N TRP A 165 -22.88 -25.13 2.93
CA TRP A 165 -22.91 -25.93 1.69
C TRP A 165 -22.72 -27.43 1.94
N ALA A 166 -21.91 -27.82 2.93
CA ALA A 166 -21.71 -29.23 3.30
C ALA A 166 -22.97 -29.83 3.93
N VAL A 167 -23.70 -29.06 4.74
CA VAL A 167 -24.97 -29.50 5.34
C VAL A 167 -26.07 -29.66 4.28
N THR A 168 -26.12 -28.80 3.26
CA THR A 168 -27.08 -28.94 2.15
C THR A 168 -26.73 -30.11 1.23
N ALA A 169 -25.45 -30.34 0.91
CA ALA A 169 -25.04 -31.49 0.10
C ALA A 169 -25.27 -32.83 0.83
N GLY A 170 -25.02 -32.89 2.15
CA GLY A 170 -25.26 -34.07 2.98
C GLY A 170 -26.75 -34.47 3.06
N ALA A 171 -27.65 -33.49 3.17
CA ALA A 171 -29.09 -33.74 3.21
C ALA A 171 -29.63 -34.34 1.89
N VAL A 172 -29.06 -33.97 0.74
CA VAL A 172 -29.47 -34.51 -0.57
C VAL A 172 -29.01 -35.96 -0.76
N VAL A 173 -27.82 -36.32 -0.28
CA VAL A 173 -27.29 -37.70 -0.39
C VAL A 173 -28.04 -38.67 0.55
N VAL A 174 -28.37 -38.25 1.78
CA VAL A 174 -29.15 -39.07 2.71
C VAL A 174 -30.62 -39.21 2.26
N GLY A 175 -31.21 -38.15 1.68
CA GLY A 175 -32.54 -38.20 1.07
C GLY A 175 -32.61 -39.17 -0.12
N GLY A 176 -31.61 -39.16 -1.00
CA GLY A 176 -31.55 -40.07 -2.16
C GLY A 176 -31.39 -41.56 -1.79
N ALA A 177 -30.59 -41.85 -0.76
CA ALA A 177 -30.35 -43.24 -0.32
C ALA A 177 -31.59 -43.90 0.30
N THR A 178 -32.45 -43.14 0.99
CA THR A 178 -33.68 -43.68 1.59
C THR A 178 -34.77 -43.98 0.56
N ILE A 179 -34.83 -43.23 -0.55
CA ILE A 179 -35.77 -43.48 -1.66
C ILE A 179 -35.33 -44.71 -2.48
N ALA A 180 -34.03 -44.84 -2.77
CA ALA A 180 -33.49 -45.99 -3.51
C ALA A 180 -33.61 -47.33 -2.73
N ALA A 181 -33.49 -47.30 -1.41
CA ALA A 181 -33.66 -48.49 -0.57
C ALA A 181 -35.13 -48.96 -0.47
N ARG A 182 -36.09 -48.05 -0.59
CA ARG A 182 -37.54 -48.38 -0.56
C ARG A 182 -38.04 -48.96 -1.88
N GLN A 183 -37.47 -48.56 -3.02
CA GLN A 183 -37.82 -49.12 -4.33
C GLN A 183 -37.29 -50.54 -4.55
N ARG A 184 -36.19 -50.94 -3.91
CA ARG A 184 -35.66 -52.33 -4.00
C ARG A 184 -36.38 -53.34 -3.10
N ARG A 185 -37.33 -52.89 -2.27
CA ARG A 185 -38.11 -53.76 -1.36
C ARG A 185 -39.59 -53.84 -1.73
N ARG A 186 -39.97 -53.44 -2.94
CA ARG A 186 -41.29 -53.68 -3.53
C ARG A 186 -41.15 -54.55 -4.77
#